data_AF-A0AAW1QLS2-F1
#
_entry.id   AF-A0AAW1QLS2-F1
#
_cell.length_a   1.000
_cell.length_b   1.000
_cell.length_c   1.000
_cell.angle_alpha   90.00
_cell.angle_beta   90.00
_cell.angle_gamma   90.00
#
_symmetry.space_group_name_H-M   'P 1'
#
loop_
_entity.id
_entity.type
_entity.pdbx_description
1 polymer ?
#
loop_
_entity_poly.entity_id
_entity_poly.type
_entity_poly.pdbx_seq_one_letter_code
_entity_poly.pdbx_strand_id
1 'polypeptide(L)'
;MGELCEMMPFMTGCSIQRECEAGRASGPYCRPLSILADACIDMGDMTGCHNYKALCLNPRSVVKQCSNAPAVPRVLHTMTTRDEISSMCSSHSMDGCQDCKGTGFSSCPNPLETLSRLCLGMPGMAECRNHDAFCNAAGAGFGPFCSAPDGGGMSVPPMRMYFHSGTYDLILFRGWVPTTGWQYALSCLAIIVMGVVVQAARALRAVTEVRWQRQLFCEPGCAPGSGASDTSTTALTGAGSKLGASGFLRAQLWRNTIRAAFTALTATLEFLLMLVAMTFNVGLFVCVIAGLALGTLMFGHILAAEPSFGDEGQGHGTDGNPSHFAATHSAAANGGCGCSS
;
A
#
# COMPACT_ATOMS: atom_id res chain seq x y z
N MET A 1 -15.64 -26.74 35.67
CA MET A 1 -15.45 -25.85 34.51
C MET A 1 -15.27 -26.65 33.22
N GLY A 2 -14.44 -27.72 33.20
CA GLY A 2 -14.29 -28.60 32.03
C GLY A 2 -15.60 -29.06 31.37
N GLU A 3 -16.51 -29.68 32.11
CA GLU A 3 -17.82 -30.13 31.57
C GLU A 3 -18.69 -28.96 31.03
N LEU A 4 -18.58 -27.76 31.61
CA LEU A 4 -19.34 -26.60 31.15
C LEU A 4 -18.81 -26.09 29.80
N CYS A 5 -17.49 -26.11 29.61
CA CYS A 5 -16.85 -25.72 28.36
C CYS A 5 -17.02 -26.75 27.24
N GLU A 6 -17.22 -28.03 27.55
CA GLU A 6 -17.58 -29.04 26.55
C GLU A 6 -19.01 -28.83 26.01
N MET A 7 -19.95 -28.44 26.88
CA MET A 7 -21.32 -28.15 26.48
C MET A 7 -21.47 -26.77 25.80
N MET A 8 -20.67 -25.78 26.21
CA MET A 8 -20.71 -24.40 25.69
C MET A 8 -19.30 -23.87 25.40
N PRO A 9 -18.66 -24.30 24.29
CA PRO A 9 -17.28 -23.94 23.98
C PRO A 9 -17.08 -22.47 23.61
N PHE A 10 -18.16 -21.79 23.21
CA PHE A 10 -18.17 -20.42 22.73
C PHE A 10 -18.06 -19.37 23.84
N MET A 11 -18.05 -19.75 25.12
CA MET A 11 -17.90 -18.79 26.21
C MET A 11 -16.48 -18.20 26.24
N THR A 12 -16.37 -16.88 26.43
CA THR A 12 -15.07 -16.18 26.51
C THR A 12 -14.20 -16.75 27.64
N GLY A 13 -14.80 -17.11 28.77
CA GLY A 13 -14.13 -17.79 29.89
C GLY A 13 -13.53 -19.16 29.52
N CYS A 14 -14.14 -19.91 28.59
CA CYS A 14 -13.60 -21.19 28.11
C CYS A 14 -12.41 -21.00 27.16
N SER A 15 -12.41 -19.93 26.37
CA SER A 15 -11.25 -19.54 25.55
C SER A 15 -10.06 -19.15 26.43
N ILE A 16 -10.32 -18.38 27.50
CA ILE A 16 -9.31 -18.02 28.51
C ILE A 16 -8.75 -19.26 29.20
N GLN A 17 -9.62 -20.18 29.62
CA GLN A 17 -9.20 -21.43 30.26
C GLN A 17 -8.24 -22.23 29.37
N ARG A 18 -8.56 -22.37 28.08
CA ARG A 18 -7.72 -23.12 27.13
C ARG A 18 -6.33 -22.49 26.96
N GLU A 19 -6.24 -21.17 26.92
CA GLU A 19 -4.95 -20.47 26.78
C GLU A 19 -4.12 -20.52 28.09
N CYS A 20 -4.79 -20.50 29.23
CA CYS A 20 -4.15 -20.73 30.54
C CYS A 20 -3.62 -22.17 30.67
N GLU A 21 -4.40 -23.17 30.26
CA GLU A 21 -3.97 -24.58 30.24
C GLU A 21 -2.85 -24.84 29.24
N ALA A 22 -2.85 -24.14 28.10
CA ALA A 22 -1.79 -24.19 27.10
C ALA A 22 -0.51 -23.43 27.52
N GLY A 23 -0.49 -22.76 28.67
CA GLY A 23 0.66 -21.98 29.16
C GLY A 23 0.96 -20.71 28.34
N ARG A 24 0.03 -20.29 27.48
CA ARG A 24 0.17 -19.09 26.61
C ARG A 24 -0.41 -17.84 27.27
N ALA A 25 -1.34 -18.00 28.20
CA ALA A 25 -1.76 -16.96 29.14
C ALA A 25 -1.17 -17.25 30.53
N SER A 26 -0.79 -16.20 31.26
CA SER A 26 -0.17 -16.34 32.59
C SER A 26 -0.61 -15.22 33.54
N GLY A 27 -0.50 -15.46 34.85
CA GLY A 27 -0.82 -14.48 35.87
C GLY A 27 -1.81 -14.99 36.93
N PRO A 28 -2.25 -14.11 37.86
CA PRO A 28 -3.16 -14.49 38.94
C PRO A 28 -4.56 -14.91 38.44
N TYR A 29 -4.88 -14.58 37.19
CA TYR A 29 -6.17 -14.81 36.54
C TYR A 29 -6.35 -16.23 35.98
N CYS A 30 -5.28 -16.99 35.79
CA CYS A 30 -5.35 -18.39 35.34
C CYS A 30 -5.66 -19.39 36.47
N ARG A 31 -6.09 -18.90 37.64
CA ARG A 31 -6.53 -19.76 38.76
C ARG A 31 -7.94 -20.29 38.49
N PRO A 32 -8.28 -21.51 38.94
CA PRO A 32 -9.59 -22.11 38.68
C PRO A 32 -10.75 -21.27 39.24
N LEU A 33 -10.53 -20.56 40.36
CA LEU A 33 -11.52 -19.65 40.94
C LEU A 33 -11.67 -18.35 40.14
N SER A 34 -10.58 -17.84 39.55
CA SER A 34 -10.62 -16.67 38.66
C SER A 34 -11.35 -16.98 37.35
N ILE A 35 -11.07 -18.12 36.74
CA ILE A 35 -11.75 -18.58 35.51
C ILE A 35 -13.26 -18.77 35.76
N LEU A 36 -13.62 -19.33 36.92
CA LEU A 36 -15.03 -19.44 37.33
C LEU A 36 -15.65 -18.05 37.56
N ALA A 37 -14.90 -17.13 38.17
CA ALA A 37 -15.34 -15.75 38.37
C ALA A 37 -15.66 -15.07 37.04
N ASP A 38 -14.80 -15.24 36.02
CA ASP A 38 -14.98 -14.70 34.68
C ASP A 38 -16.23 -15.28 34.01
N ALA A 39 -16.41 -16.60 34.05
CA ALA A 39 -17.59 -17.26 33.49
C ALA A 39 -18.89 -16.82 34.18
N CYS A 40 -18.86 -16.61 35.50
CA CYS A 40 -20.02 -16.18 36.27
C CYS A 40 -20.31 -14.68 36.21
N ILE A 41 -19.33 -13.86 35.85
CA ILE A 41 -19.57 -12.45 35.48
C ILE A 41 -20.18 -12.39 34.08
N ASP A 42 -19.74 -13.25 33.17
CA ASP A 42 -20.27 -13.33 31.82
C ASP A 42 -21.74 -13.82 31.78
N MET A 43 -22.01 -14.97 32.42
CA MET A 43 -23.35 -15.57 32.49
C MET A 43 -23.76 -15.88 33.93
N GLY A 44 -24.08 -14.82 34.69
CA GLY A 44 -24.37 -14.92 36.13
C GLY A 44 -25.68 -15.61 36.53
N ASP A 45 -26.58 -15.86 35.57
CA ASP A 45 -27.89 -16.50 35.83
C ASP A 45 -27.86 -18.03 35.68
N MET A 46 -26.70 -18.60 35.35
CA MET A 46 -26.54 -20.06 35.33
C MET A 46 -26.58 -20.65 36.74
N THR A 47 -27.21 -21.81 36.88
CA THR A 47 -27.30 -22.55 38.17
C THR A 47 -25.93 -22.84 38.78
N GLY A 48 -24.90 -23.08 37.95
CA GLY A 48 -23.52 -23.26 38.38
C GLY A 48 -22.88 -22.04 39.06
N CYS A 49 -23.42 -20.85 38.83
CA CYS A 49 -22.90 -19.59 39.37
C CYS A 49 -23.59 -19.14 40.67
N HIS A 50 -24.68 -19.80 41.08
CA HIS A 50 -25.44 -19.42 42.27
C HIS A 50 -24.59 -19.43 43.55
N ASN A 51 -23.78 -20.47 43.74
CA ASN A 51 -22.89 -20.59 44.91
C ASN A 51 -21.76 -19.56 44.88
N TYR A 52 -21.17 -19.32 43.69
CA TYR A 52 -20.16 -18.29 43.52
C TYR A 52 -20.72 -16.89 43.80
N LYS A 53 -21.94 -16.60 43.34
CA LYS A 53 -22.63 -15.33 43.59
C LYS A 53 -22.93 -15.11 45.06
N ALA A 54 -23.39 -16.15 45.76
CA ALA A 54 -23.64 -16.09 47.19
C ALA A 54 -22.35 -15.86 48.00
N LEU A 55 -21.21 -16.40 47.55
CA LEU A 55 -19.93 -16.37 48.27
C LEU A 55 -19.03 -15.19 47.89
N CYS A 56 -18.97 -14.75 46.63
CA CYS A 56 -17.97 -13.79 46.16
C CYS A 56 -18.56 -12.47 45.65
N LEU A 57 -19.81 -12.46 45.20
CA LEU A 57 -20.49 -11.23 44.71
C LEU A 57 -21.32 -10.54 45.81
N ASN A 58 -21.45 -11.15 46.99
CA ASN A 58 -22.15 -10.55 48.12
C ASN A 58 -21.22 -9.59 48.88
N PRO A 59 -21.57 -8.30 49.05
CA PRO A 59 -20.73 -7.30 49.73
C PRO A 59 -20.49 -7.61 51.22
N ARG A 60 -21.23 -8.56 51.81
CA ARG A 60 -21.04 -9.03 53.20
C ARG A 60 -20.17 -10.29 53.32
N SER A 61 -19.61 -10.78 52.22
CA SER A 61 -18.78 -11.97 52.25
C SER A 61 -17.42 -11.73 52.92
N VAL A 62 -17.00 -12.70 53.74
CA VAL A 62 -15.71 -12.72 54.46
C VAL A 62 -14.69 -13.66 53.80
N VAL A 63 -15.05 -14.23 52.64
CA VAL A 63 -14.28 -15.28 51.96
C VAL A 63 -13.07 -14.67 51.27
N LYS A 64 -11.90 -14.77 51.91
CA LYS A 64 -10.61 -14.25 51.40
C LYS A 64 -10.15 -14.92 50.09
N GLN A 65 -10.70 -16.09 49.75
CA GLN A 65 -10.39 -16.76 48.49
C GLN A 65 -10.88 -15.94 47.27
N CYS A 66 -12.00 -15.24 47.37
CA CYS A 66 -12.53 -14.40 46.30
C CYS A 66 -11.62 -13.18 46.02
N SER A 67 -10.97 -12.63 47.05
CA SER A 67 -10.00 -11.53 46.89
C SER A 67 -8.65 -12.01 46.38
N ASN A 68 -8.27 -13.27 46.63
CA ASN A 68 -6.98 -13.84 46.24
C ASN A 68 -6.97 -14.35 44.79
N ALA A 69 -8.13 -14.61 44.19
CA ALA A 69 -8.27 -15.02 42.80
C ALA A 69 -9.35 -14.15 42.14
N PRO A 70 -9.05 -12.86 41.88
CA PRO A 70 -10.02 -11.96 41.26
C PRO A 70 -10.34 -12.39 39.83
N ALA A 71 -11.52 -12.00 39.35
CA ALA A 71 -11.86 -12.04 37.94
C ALA A 71 -10.92 -11.16 37.12
N VAL A 72 -10.78 -11.47 35.85
CA VAL A 72 -10.08 -10.65 34.87
C VAL A 72 -10.78 -9.29 34.78
N PRO A 73 -10.04 -8.18 34.99
CA PRO A 73 -10.65 -6.86 34.92
C PRO A 73 -11.15 -6.59 33.49
N ARG A 74 -12.40 -6.14 33.38
CA ARG A 74 -13.08 -5.87 32.10
C ARG A 74 -13.12 -7.10 31.18
N VAL A 75 -13.37 -8.29 31.72
CA VAL A 75 -13.62 -9.49 30.92
C VAL A 75 -14.73 -9.22 29.89
N LEU A 76 -14.51 -9.68 28.66
CA LEU A 76 -15.47 -9.55 27.59
C LEU A 76 -16.64 -10.50 27.79
N HIS A 77 -17.86 -9.99 27.64
CA HIS A 77 -19.06 -10.81 27.66
C HIS A 77 -19.22 -11.55 26.34
N THR A 78 -19.65 -12.81 26.38
CA THR A 78 -19.79 -13.66 25.20
C THR A 78 -20.81 -13.10 24.21
N MET A 79 -21.91 -12.54 24.71
CA MET A 79 -22.95 -11.95 23.85
C MET A 79 -22.48 -10.63 23.20
N THR A 80 -21.83 -9.74 23.97
CA THR A 80 -21.34 -8.47 23.43
C THR A 80 -20.23 -8.69 22.40
N THR A 81 -19.31 -9.63 22.68
CA THR A 81 -18.23 -10.03 21.76
C THR A 81 -18.81 -10.50 20.43
N ARG A 82 -19.87 -11.31 20.48
CA ARG A 82 -20.54 -11.81 19.27
C ARG A 82 -21.22 -10.68 18.49
N ASP A 83 -21.91 -9.80 19.19
CA ASP A 83 -22.60 -8.66 18.56
C ASP A 83 -21.59 -7.75 17.85
N GLU A 84 -20.45 -7.46 18.49
CA GLU A 84 -19.32 -6.71 17.92
C GLU A 84 -18.74 -7.40 16.67
N ILE A 85 -18.49 -8.71 16.72
CA ILE A 85 -18.04 -9.47 15.55
C ILE A 85 -19.09 -9.38 14.43
N SER A 86 -20.38 -9.55 14.75
CA SER A 86 -21.44 -9.54 13.76
C SER A 86 -21.61 -8.17 13.09
N SER A 87 -21.48 -7.07 13.85
CA SER A 87 -21.55 -5.71 13.32
C SER A 87 -20.34 -5.41 12.43
N MET A 88 -19.14 -5.81 12.85
CA MET A 88 -17.91 -5.68 12.05
C MET A 88 -17.99 -6.48 10.75
N CYS A 89 -18.44 -7.73 10.82
CA CYS A 89 -18.51 -8.63 9.67
C CYS A 89 -19.68 -8.33 8.71
N SER A 90 -20.70 -7.59 9.17
CA SER A 90 -21.81 -7.13 8.33
C SER A 90 -21.45 -5.88 7.51
N SER A 91 -20.65 -4.98 8.09
CA SER A 91 -20.21 -3.74 7.46
C SER A 91 -18.99 -3.96 6.56
N HIS A 92 -18.12 -4.90 6.93
CA HIS A 92 -16.86 -5.15 6.24
C HIS A 92 -16.55 -6.66 6.15
N SER A 93 -16.17 -7.13 4.95
CA SER A 93 -15.66 -8.49 4.76
C SER A 93 -14.17 -8.53 5.11
N MET A 94 -13.86 -9.00 6.31
CA MET A 94 -12.50 -9.18 6.82
C MET A 94 -12.19 -10.67 7.03
N ASP A 95 -10.90 -11.04 6.98
CA ASP A 95 -10.48 -12.40 7.34
C ASP A 95 -10.71 -12.66 8.83
N GLY A 96 -11.26 -13.84 9.14
CA GLY A 96 -11.72 -14.20 10.49
C GLY A 96 -13.24 -14.08 10.65
N CYS A 97 -13.92 -13.28 9.82
CA CYS A 97 -15.39 -13.27 9.77
C CYS A 97 -15.98 -14.58 9.26
N GLN A 98 -15.21 -15.40 8.54
CA GLN A 98 -15.64 -16.74 8.13
C GLN A 98 -15.87 -17.66 9.33
N ASP A 99 -15.09 -17.49 10.41
CA ASP A 99 -15.14 -18.32 11.62
C ASP A 99 -16.39 -18.06 12.47
N CYS A 100 -17.12 -16.97 12.20
CA CYS A 100 -18.32 -16.55 12.93
C CYS A 100 -19.49 -16.19 11.98
N LYS A 101 -19.54 -16.81 10.78
CA LYS A 101 -20.53 -16.53 9.74
C LYS A 101 -21.88 -17.21 10.04
N GLY A 102 -22.66 -16.65 10.96
CA GLY A 102 -24.03 -17.11 11.23
C GLY A 102 -24.66 -16.51 12.49
N THR A 103 -25.97 -16.72 12.67
CA THR A 103 -26.72 -16.28 13.86
C THR A 103 -26.71 -17.32 15.01
N GLY A 104 -26.20 -18.53 14.77
CA GLY A 104 -26.15 -19.62 15.75
C GLY A 104 -24.86 -19.71 16.57
N PHE A 105 -24.95 -20.19 17.82
CA PHE A 105 -23.80 -20.43 18.72
C PHE A 105 -22.81 -21.47 18.19
N SER A 106 -23.25 -22.38 17.30
CA SER A 106 -22.38 -23.36 16.62
C SER A 106 -21.53 -22.77 15.50
N SER A 107 -21.90 -21.59 14.99
CA SER A 107 -21.21 -20.94 13.87
C SER A 107 -19.99 -20.12 14.29
N CYS A 108 -19.67 -20.04 15.60
CA CYS A 108 -18.59 -19.21 16.15
C CYS A 108 -17.99 -19.91 17.39
N PRO A 109 -17.03 -20.84 17.21
CA PRO A 109 -16.52 -21.68 18.29
C PRO A 109 -15.62 -20.93 19.28
N ASN A 110 -14.88 -19.90 18.83
CA ASN A 110 -13.96 -19.12 19.66
C ASN A 110 -14.16 -17.60 19.41
N PRO A 111 -15.26 -16.99 19.90
CA PRO A 111 -15.54 -15.58 19.63
C PRO A 111 -14.45 -14.64 20.15
N LEU A 112 -13.86 -14.92 21.32
CA LEU A 112 -12.82 -14.07 21.89
C LEU A 112 -11.57 -14.00 20.99
N GLU A 113 -11.16 -15.13 20.43
CA GLU A 113 -10.01 -15.22 19.53
C GLU A 113 -10.28 -14.57 18.18
N THR A 114 -11.49 -14.75 17.65
CA THR A 114 -11.92 -14.07 16.42
C THR A 114 -11.93 -12.56 16.63
N LEU A 115 -12.59 -12.06 17.67
CA LEU A 115 -12.59 -10.62 17.98
C LEU A 115 -11.17 -10.07 18.20
N SER A 116 -10.31 -10.79 18.93
CA SER A 116 -8.94 -10.33 19.15
C SER A 116 -8.16 -10.22 17.84
N ARG A 117 -8.32 -11.16 16.90
CA ARG A 117 -7.69 -11.08 15.58
C ARG A 117 -8.21 -9.89 14.77
N LEU A 118 -9.53 -9.67 14.78
CA LEU A 118 -10.18 -8.56 14.10
C LEU A 118 -9.69 -7.20 14.63
N CYS A 119 -9.63 -7.05 15.96
CA CYS A 119 -9.22 -5.80 16.61
C CYS A 119 -7.72 -5.54 16.56
N LEU A 120 -6.89 -6.58 16.66
CA LEU A 120 -5.44 -6.45 16.42
C LEU A 120 -5.13 -6.17 14.95
N GLY A 121 -5.98 -6.62 14.03
CA GLY A 121 -5.84 -6.32 12.61
C GLY A 121 -6.07 -4.84 12.31
N MET A 122 -7.20 -4.30 12.77
CA MET A 122 -7.58 -2.91 12.52
C MET A 122 -7.83 -2.18 13.85
N PRO A 123 -6.77 -1.66 14.49
CA PRO A 123 -6.91 -0.95 15.76
C PRO A 123 -7.68 0.36 15.58
N GLY A 124 -8.58 0.66 16.51
CA GLY A 124 -9.30 1.94 16.57
C GLY A 124 -10.74 1.95 16.04
N MET A 125 -11.32 0.79 15.72
CA MET A 125 -12.77 0.68 15.48
C MET A 125 -13.57 0.88 16.78
N ALA A 126 -14.81 1.37 16.67
CA ALA A 126 -15.67 1.60 17.83
C ALA A 126 -16.03 0.29 18.55
N GLU A 127 -16.13 -0.79 17.79
CA GLU A 127 -16.41 -2.16 18.19
C GLU A 127 -15.25 -2.79 18.98
N CYS A 128 -14.01 -2.28 18.81
CA CYS A 128 -12.84 -2.79 19.51
C CYS A 128 -12.58 -2.15 20.88
N ARG A 129 -13.41 -1.18 21.30
CA ARG A 129 -13.22 -0.47 22.57
C ARG A 129 -13.22 -1.38 23.79
N ASN A 130 -14.07 -2.41 23.80
CA ASN A 130 -14.14 -3.36 24.90
C ASN A 130 -12.92 -4.29 24.92
N HIS A 131 -12.47 -4.75 23.75
CA HIS A 131 -11.23 -5.51 23.59
C HIS A 131 -10.00 -4.70 24.01
N ASP A 132 -9.89 -3.44 23.58
CA ASP A 132 -8.82 -2.52 23.99
C ASP A 132 -8.84 -2.29 25.50
N ALA A 133 -10.03 -2.11 26.08
CA ALA A 133 -10.20 -1.93 27.52
C ALA A 133 -9.76 -3.16 28.33
N PHE A 134 -10.07 -4.37 27.84
CA PHE A 134 -9.59 -5.63 28.40
C PHE A 134 -8.07 -5.74 28.30
N CYS A 135 -7.51 -5.44 27.14
CA CYS A 135 -6.07 -5.50 26.92
C CYS A 135 -5.27 -4.47 27.71
N ASN A 136 -5.82 -3.27 27.92
CA ASN A 136 -5.21 -2.28 28.79
C ASN A 136 -5.24 -2.69 30.28
N ALA A 137 -6.24 -3.45 30.71
CA ALA A 137 -6.40 -3.86 32.11
C ALA A 137 -5.68 -5.18 32.45
N ALA A 138 -5.66 -6.13 31.52
CA ALA A 138 -5.19 -7.50 31.75
C ALA A 138 -4.13 -7.99 30.74
N GLY A 139 -3.75 -7.17 29.75
CA GLY A 139 -2.97 -7.60 28.59
C GLY A 139 -1.60 -8.22 28.87
N ALA A 140 -0.96 -7.88 30.00
CA ALA A 140 0.31 -8.49 30.41
C ALA A 140 0.21 -10.01 30.67
N GLY A 141 -0.98 -10.52 30.99
CA GLY A 141 -1.24 -11.94 31.18
C GLY A 141 -1.84 -12.66 29.97
N PHE A 142 -2.31 -11.90 28.96
CA PHE A 142 -3.09 -12.39 27.83
C PHE A 142 -2.44 -12.02 26.50
N GLY A 143 -1.14 -12.26 26.38
CA GLY A 143 -0.36 -12.06 25.16
C GLY A 143 -1.05 -12.53 23.87
N PRO A 144 -1.65 -13.74 23.82
CA PRO A 144 -2.32 -14.25 22.63
C PRO A 144 -3.52 -13.41 22.13
N PHE A 145 -4.17 -12.67 23.04
CA PHE A 145 -5.35 -11.87 22.72
C PHE A 145 -5.03 -10.37 22.56
N CYS A 146 -3.96 -9.90 23.20
CA CYS A 146 -3.67 -8.48 23.35
C CYS A 146 -2.38 -8.02 22.71
N SER A 147 -1.51 -8.95 22.33
CA SER A 147 -0.28 -8.66 21.59
C SER A 147 -0.37 -9.34 20.24
N ALA A 148 -0.26 -8.55 19.17
CA ALA A 148 -0.02 -9.14 17.86
C ALA A 148 1.28 -9.97 17.94
N PRO A 149 1.35 -11.17 17.35
CA PRO A 149 2.58 -11.94 17.33
C PRO A 149 3.72 -11.07 16.80
N ASP A 150 4.84 -11.05 17.52
CA ASP A 150 6.01 -10.18 17.29
C ASP A 150 6.41 -10.17 15.80
N GLY A 151 5.93 -9.15 15.10
CA GLY A 151 5.95 -9.10 13.65
C GLY A 151 5.17 -7.94 13.06
N GLY A 152 5.06 -6.79 13.75
CA GLY A 152 4.71 -5.48 13.17
C GLY A 152 3.62 -5.46 12.08
N GLY A 153 2.57 -6.27 12.25
CA GLY A 153 1.57 -6.52 11.22
C GLY A 153 0.30 -5.74 11.49
N MET A 154 0.28 -4.45 11.15
CA MET A 154 -0.98 -3.80 10.80
C MET A 154 -1.60 -4.65 9.67
N SER A 155 -2.79 -5.20 9.88
CA SER A 155 -3.36 -6.17 8.94
C SER A 155 -3.49 -5.52 7.58
N VAL A 156 -2.71 -6.02 6.64
CA VAL A 156 -2.77 -5.59 5.24
C VAL A 156 -4.17 -5.94 4.73
N PRO A 157 -4.90 -4.99 4.11
CA PRO A 157 -6.19 -5.29 3.50
C PRO A 157 -6.07 -6.53 2.60
N PRO A 158 -7.04 -7.46 2.61
CA PRO A 158 -6.94 -8.67 1.81
C PRO A 158 -6.79 -8.30 0.33
N MET A 159 -5.64 -8.63 -0.27
CA MET A 159 -5.39 -8.35 -1.67
C MET A 159 -6.32 -9.21 -2.52
N ARG A 160 -7.26 -8.57 -3.22
CA ARG A 160 -8.20 -9.22 -4.11
C ARG A 160 -7.63 -9.23 -5.52
N MET A 161 -7.59 -10.40 -6.16
CA MET A 161 -7.07 -10.57 -7.53
C MET A 161 -8.15 -10.31 -8.60
N TYR A 162 -9.05 -9.35 -8.36
CA TYR A 162 -10.11 -8.96 -9.29
C TYR A 162 -10.49 -7.49 -9.07
N PHE A 163 -11.07 -6.84 -10.07
CA PHE A 163 -11.44 -5.42 -9.97
C PHE A 163 -12.45 -5.16 -8.85
N HIS A 164 -12.10 -4.30 -7.89
CA HIS A 164 -12.95 -3.91 -6.77
C HIS A 164 -13.10 -2.39 -6.62
N SER A 165 -14.21 -1.99 -6.02
CA SER A 165 -14.55 -0.60 -5.68
C SER A 165 -14.38 -0.33 -4.17
N GLY A 166 -13.31 -0.86 -3.58
CA GLY A 166 -12.99 -0.62 -2.18
C GLY A 166 -12.45 0.80 -1.95
N THR A 167 -12.72 1.37 -0.78
CA THR A 167 -12.17 2.67 -0.37
C THR A 167 -10.97 2.54 0.57
N TYR A 168 -10.61 1.32 0.97
CA TYR A 168 -9.62 1.02 2.01
C TYR A 168 -8.56 0.04 1.46
N ASP A 169 -7.74 0.50 0.53
CA ASP A 169 -6.68 -0.31 -0.10
C ASP A 169 -5.29 0.32 0.10
N LEU A 170 -4.27 -0.53 0.20
CA LEU A 170 -2.88 -0.10 0.32
C LEU A 170 -2.37 0.34 -1.05
N ILE A 171 -1.95 1.60 -1.20
CA ILE A 171 -1.61 2.16 -2.52
C ILE A 171 -0.14 1.92 -2.90
N LEU A 172 0.79 2.24 -2.00
CA LEU A 172 2.24 2.20 -2.32
C LEU A 172 3.10 1.80 -1.12
N PHE A 173 2.74 2.29 0.08
CA PHE A 173 3.42 1.98 1.33
C PHE A 173 2.40 1.67 2.40
N ARG A 174 2.80 0.89 3.42
CA ARG A 174 1.94 0.55 4.57
C ARG A 174 1.35 1.75 5.30
N GLY A 175 2.04 2.90 5.29
CA GLY A 175 1.55 4.14 5.91
C GLY A 175 0.53 4.92 5.07
N TRP A 176 0.34 4.57 3.79
CA TRP A 176 -0.57 5.28 2.89
C TRP A 176 -1.84 4.46 2.67
N VAL A 177 -2.72 4.49 3.68
CA VAL A 177 -4.04 3.84 3.67
C VAL A 177 -5.13 4.89 3.87
N PRO A 178 -6.00 5.11 2.87
CA PRO A 178 -7.16 5.98 3.05
C PRO A 178 -8.17 5.31 4.01
N THR A 179 -8.46 5.98 5.12
CA THR A 179 -9.46 5.57 6.12
C THR A 179 -10.78 6.32 5.96
N THR A 180 -10.81 7.35 5.11
CA THR A 180 -11.98 8.19 4.87
C THR A 180 -12.13 8.51 3.39
N GLY A 181 -13.36 8.78 2.93
CA GLY A 181 -13.62 9.10 1.52
C GLY A 181 -12.83 10.31 1.00
N TRP A 182 -12.55 11.29 1.86
CA TRP A 182 -11.73 12.46 1.48
C TRP A 182 -10.23 12.11 1.33
N GLN A 183 -9.69 11.23 2.18
CA GLN A 183 -8.32 10.73 2.02
C GLN A 183 -8.17 9.90 0.74
N TYR A 184 -9.22 9.17 0.36
CA TYR A 184 -9.27 8.47 -0.92
C TYR A 184 -9.23 9.45 -2.09
N ALA A 185 -10.06 10.51 -2.07
CA ALA A 185 -10.07 11.53 -3.11
C ALA A 185 -8.71 12.25 -3.27
N LEU A 186 -8.03 12.55 -2.17
CA LEU A 186 -6.67 13.12 -2.20
C LEU A 186 -5.64 12.16 -2.80
N SER A 187 -5.79 10.87 -2.53
CA SER A 187 -4.91 9.85 -3.11
C SER A 187 -5.12 9.73 -4.62
N CYS A 188 -6.38 9.78 -5.08
CA CYS A 188 -6.72 9.85 -6.50
C CYS A 188 -6.08 11.06 -7.19
N LEU A 189 -6.17 12.25 -6.57
CA LEU A 189 -5.53 13.46 -7.08
C LEU A 189 -4.00 13.30 -7.15
N ALA A 190 -3.38 12.75 -6.11
CA ALA A 190 -1.94 12.51 -6.08
C ALA A 190 -1.49 11.57 -7.22
N ILE A 191 -2.25 10.51 -7.50
CA ILE A 191 -1.96 9.58 -8.60
C ILE A 191 -2.08 10.26 -9.97
N ILE A 192 -3.12 11.09 -10.17
CA ILE A 192 -3.28 11.88 -11.40
C ILE A 192 -2.07 12.79 -11.60
N VAL A 193 -1.67 13.52 -10.56
CA VAL A 193 -0.50 14.42 -10.59
C VAL A 193 0.76 13.63 -10.89
N MET A 194 0.98 12.46 -10.27
CA MET A 194 2.12 11.59 -10.56
C MET A 194 2.14 11.14 -12.02
N GLY A 195 0.98 10.78 -12.60
CA GLY A 195 0.85 10.46 -14.03
C GLY A 195 1.24 11.62 -14.95
N VAL A 196 0.82 12.84 -14.63
CA VAL A 196 1.20 14.05 -15.37
C VAL A 196 2.71 14.31 -15.24
N VAL A 197 3.28 14.15 -14.05
CA VAL A 197 4.72 14.32 -13.79
C VAL A 197 5.56 13.31 -14.57
N VAL A 198 5.10 12.07 -14.74
CA VAL A 198 5.77 11.06 -15.59
C VAL A 198 5.88 11.56 -17.03
N GLN A 199 4.77 12.05 -17.61
CA GLN A 199 4.78 12.57 -18.98
C GLN A 199 5.62 13.83 -19.12
N ALA A 200 5.57 14.73 -18.13
CA ALA A 200 6.42 15.91 -18.09
C ALA A 200 7.91 15.52 -18.05
N ALA A 201 8.29 14.54 -17.23
CA ALA A 201 9.66 14.07 -17.12
C ALA A 201 10.15 13.42 -18.42
N ARG A 202 9.29 12.68 -19.14
CA ARG A 202 9.57 12.16 -20.49
C ARG A 202 9.80 13.29 -21.49
N ALA A 203 8.92 14.30 -21.50
CA ALA A 203 9.04 15.44 -22.40
C ALA A 203 10.32 16.26 -22.14
N LEU A 204 10.68 16.46 -20.86
CA LEU A 204 11.91 17.15 -20.48
C LEU A 204 13.15 16.41 -21.00
N ARG A 205 13.21 15.08 -20.90
CA ARG A 205 14.32 14.28 -21.45
C ARG A 205 14.47 14.50 -22.95
N ALA A 206 13.37 14.40 -23.69
CA ALA A 206 13.36 14.60 -25.14
C ALA A 206 13.90 15.99 -25.51
N VAL A 207 13.45 17.05 -24.82
CA VAL A 207 13.94 18.41 -25.06
C VAL A 207 15.41 18.57 -24.70
N THR A 208 15.87 17.98 -23.59
CA THR A 208 17.29 18.06 -23.21
C THR A 208 18.19 17.39 -24.22
N GLU A 209 17.78 16.24 -24.77
CA GLU A 209 18.58 15.52 -25.76
C GLU A 209 18.69 16.31 -27.06
N VAL A 210 17.58 16.86 -27.56
CA VAL A 210 17.57 17.72 -28.75
C VAL A 210 18.45 18.96 -28.55
N ARG A 211 18.43 19.57 -27.36
CA ARG A 211 19.27 20.74 -27.06
C ARG A 211 20.75 20.38 -27.00
N TRP A 212 21.11 19.26 -26.37
CA TRP A 212 22.50 18.82 -26.31
C TRP A 212 23.05 18.42 -27.68
N GLN A 213 22.23 17.79 -28.53
CA GLN A 213 22.63 17.50 -29.91
C GLN A 213 22.88 18.78 -30.71
N ARG A 214 21.99 19.79 -30.61
CA ARG A 214 22.19 21.10 -31.27
C ARG A 214 23.48 21.80 -30.84
N GLN A 215 23.91 21.65 -29.59
CA GLN A 215 25.16 22.22 -29.09
C GLN A 215 26.40 21.47 -29.60
N LEU A 216 26.29 20.17 -29.88
CA LEU A 216 27.40 19.37 -30.45
C LEU A 216 27.56 19.62 -31.96
N PHE A 217 26.47 19.89 -32.71
CA PHE A 217 26.52 20.21 -34.14
C PHE A 217 26.87 21.67 -34.44
N CYS A 218 26.75 22.58 -33.47
CA CYS A 218 27.28 23.95 -33.54
C CYS A 218 28.68 24.02 -32.91
N GLU A 219 29.66 23.33 -33.51
CA GLU A 219 31.06 23.74 -33.37
C GLU A 219 31.30 25.06 -34.13
N PRO A 220 32.24 25.92 -33.70
CA PRO A 220 32.36 27.32 -34.07
C PRO A 220 32.97 27.55 -35.48
N GLY A 221 32.33 27.02 -36.51
CA GLY A 221 32.73 27.25 -37.91
C GLY A 221 31.93 28.33 -38.65
N CYS A 222 30.87 28.86 -38.04
CA CYS A 222 29.97 29.84 -38.69
C CYS A 222 29.85 31.12 -37.85
N ALA A 223 30.95 31.83 -37.64
CA ALA A 223 30.90 33.25 -37.31
C ALA A 223 31.03 34.04 -38.63
N PRO A 224 30.00 34.75 -39.10
CA PRO A 224 30.15 35.66 -40.24
C PRO A 224 30.89 36.91 -39.75
N GLY A 225 32.13 37.06 -40.20
CA GLY A 225 32.85 38.33 -40.12
C GLY A 225 34.16 38.26 -39.36
N SER A 226 35.24 37.87 -40.06
CA SER A 226 36.55 38.52 -40.03
C SER A 226 37.40 37.89 -41.14
N GLY A 227 37.87 38.71 -42.08
CA GLY A 227 38.46 38.27 -43.33
C GLY A 227 39.84 37.61 -43.22
N ALA A 228 40.14 36.87 -44.31
CA ALA A 228 41.44 36.58 -44.91
C ALA A 228 42.60 36.09 -44.02
N SER A 229 43.06 34.85 -44.29
CA SER A 229 44.28 34.64 -45.09
C SER A 229 44.65 33.15 -45.19
N ASP A 230 44.49 32.64 -46.41
CA ASP A 230 45.31 31.70 -47.20
C ASP A 230 45.94 30.41 -46.64
N THR A 231 45.85 29.42 -47.54
CA THR A 231 46.76 28.28 -47.76
C THR A 231 46.35 26.94 -47.14
N SER A 232 45.67 26.17 -47.99
CA SER A 232 45.53 24.72 -47.93
C SER A 232 46.88 24.03 -47.75
N THR A 233 47.03 23.21 -46.71
CA THR A 233 47.47 21.80 -46.73
C THR A 233 47.95 21.37 -45.34
N THR A 234 47.85 20.08 -45.08
CA THR A 234 48.41 19.34 -43.94
C THR A 234 47.70 19.43 -42.59
N ALA A 235 46.88 18.41 -42.36
CA ALA A 235 47.00 17.47 -41.25
C ALA A 235 47.33 18.02 -39.84
N LEU A 236 46.41 17.69 -38.92
CA LEU A 236 46.74 17.23 -37.56
C LEU A 236 47.69 18.15 -36.80
N THR A 237 47.22 19.31 -36.34
CA THR A 237 47.75 19.88 -35.09
C THR A 237 46.75 20.87 -34.54
N GLY A 238 46.19 20.51 -33.39
CA GLY A 238 45.22 21.30 -32.67
C GLY A 238 45.77 22.68 -32.32
N ALA A 239 45.00 23.69 -32.68
CA ALA A 239 45.15 25.02 -32.16
C ALA A 239 43.83 25.38 -31.44
N GLY A 240 43.90 25.51 -30.12
CA GLY A 240 42.99 26.42 -29.42
C GLY A 240 41.88 25.83 -28.55
N SER A 241 42.14 24.78 -27.76
CA SER A 241 41.39 24.63 -26.50
C SER A 241 42.28 24.10 -25.39
N LYS A 242 42.77 25.02 -24.54
CA LYS A 242 43.28 24.72 -23.19
C LYS A 242 42.13 24.29 -22.26
N LEU A 243 41.32 23.34 -22.70
CA LEU A 243 40.40 22.60 -21.84
C LEU A 243 40.86 21.16 -21.97
N GLY A 244 41.67 20.71 -21.01
CA GLY A 244 42.36 19.41 -21.10
C GLY A 244 41.41 18.28 -21.44
N ALA A 245 41.92 17.23 -22.08
CA ALA A 245 41.14 16.02 -22.40
C ALA A 245 40.31 15.50 -21.19
N SER A 246 40.80 15.74 -19.96
CA SER A 246 40.11 15.49 -18.69
C SER A 246 38.85 16.36 -18.47
N GLY A 247 38.82 17.61 -18.93
CA GLY A 247 37.67 18.52 -18.87
C GLY A 247 36.56 18.15 -19.86
N PHE A 248 36.93 17.75 -21.09
CA PHE A 248 35.97 17.21 -22.07
C PHE A 248 35.36 15.88 -21.58
N LEU A 249 36.18 14.98 -21.03
CA LEU A 249 35.72 13.73 -20.40
C LEU A 249 34.79 14.00 -19.20
N ARG A 250 35.13 14.95 -18.31
CA ARG A 250 34.28 15.34 -17.17
C ARG A 250 32.95 15.96 -17.60
N ALA A 251 32.96 16.83 -18.61
CA ALA A 251 31.75 17.43 -19.16
C ALA A 251 30.85 16.37 -19.83
N GLN A 252 31.45 15.40 -20.53
CA GLN A 252 30.71 14.28 -21.12
C GLN A 252 30.16 13.33 -20.05
N LEU A 253 30.93 13.04 -19.00
CA LEU A 253 30.46 12.25 -17.86
C LEU A 253 29.31 12.96 -17.13
N TRP A 254 29.41 14.28 -16.95
CA TRP A 254 28.35 15.10 -16.35
C TRP A 254 27.06 15.06 -17.16
N ARG A 255 27.14 15.19 -18.50
CA ARG A 255 25.97 15.03 -19.38
C ARG A 255 25.38 13.62 -19.30
N ASN A 256 26.22 12.59 -19.35
CA ASN A 256 25.77 11.19 -19.26
C ASN A 256 25.15 10.87 -17.89
N THR A 257 25.66 11.43 -16.80
CA THR A 257 25.10 11.25 -15.45
C THR A 257 23.77 11.97 -15.31
N ILE A 258 23.63 13.20 -15.84
CA ILE A 258 22.32 13.88 -15.90
C ILE A 258 21.34 13.07 -16.73
N ARG A 259 21.75 12.57 -17.91
CA ARG A 259 20.90 11.69 -18.74
C ARG A 259 20.47 10.44 -17.98
N ALA A 260 21.39 9.79 -17.25
CA ALA A 260 21.09 8.58 -16.47
C ALA A 260 20.16 8.85 -15.27
N ALA A 261 20.32 9.97 -14.56
CA ALA A 261 19.41 10.39 -13.48
C ALA A 261 18.01 10.72 -14.06
N PHE A 262 18.04 11.53 -15.11
CA PHE A 262 17.12 11.62 -16.22
C PHE A 262 16.64 10.31 -16.83
N THR A 263 17.01 9.11 -16.41
CA THR A 263 16.41 7.86 -16.92
C THR A 263 15.83 7.08 -15.76
N ALA A 264 16.59 6.98 -14.67
CA ALA A 264 16.17 6.41 -13.41
C ALA A 264 14.90 7.04 -12.84
N LEU A 265 14.77 8.38 -12.82
CA LEU A 265 13.62 9.03 -12.17
C LEU A 265 12.27 8.64 -12.80
N THR A 266 12.10 8.81 -14.11
CA THR A 266 10.85 8.40 -14.78
C THR A 266 10.64 6.90 -14.72
N ALA A 267 11.69 6.07 -14.86
CA ALA A 267 11.53 4.62 -14.70
C ALA A 267 10.98 4.29 -13.31
N THR A 268 11.50 4.91 -12.25
CA THR A 268 10.95 4.72 -10.89
C THR A 268 9.49 5.15 -10.81
N LEU A 269 9.13 6.32 -11.33
CA LEU A 269 7.74 6.80 -11.29
C LEU A 269 6.78 5.91 -12.10
N GLU A 270 7.22 5.36 -13.24
CA GLU A 270 6.45 4.41 -14.05
C GLU A 270 6.21 3.10 -13.30
N PHE A 271 7.24 2.57 -12.64
CA PHE A 271 7.07 1.39 -11.78
C PHE A 271 6.15 1.67 -10.59
N LEU A 272 6.20 2.86 -9.99
CA LEU A 272 5.25 3.23 -8.93
C LEU A 272 3.81 3.28 -9.46
N LEU A 273 3.55 3.88 -10.62
CA LEU A 273 2.22 3.88 -11.23
C LEU A 273 1.75 2.48 -11.63
N MET A 274 2.67 1.63 -12.11
CA MET A 274 2.38 0.23 -12.40
C MET A 274 1.99 -0.54 -11.13
N LEU A 275 2.70 -0.33 -10.01
CA LEU A 275 2.33 -0.91 -8.71
C LEU A 275 0.93 -0.48 -8.28
N VAL A 276 0.58 0.79 -8.47
CA VAL A 276 -0.78 1.29 -8.21
C VAL A 276 -1.81 0.60 -9.11
N ALA A 277 -1.54 0.42 -10.39
CA ALA A 277 -2.47 -0.27 -11.30
C ALA A 277 -2.67 -1.75 -10.93
N MET A 278 -1.64 -2.40 -10.38
CA MET A 278 -1.70 -3.78 -9.89
C MET A 278 -2.50 -3.94 -8.60
N THR A 279 -2.97 -2.86 -7.96
CA THR A 279 -3.86 -2.93 -6.80
C THR A 279 -5.29 -3.37 -7.14
N PHE A 280 -5.64 -3.50 -8.43
CA PHE A 280 -6.97 -3.88 -8.91
C PHE A 280 -8.14 -3.00 -8.39
N ASN A 281 -7.86 -1.81 -7.85
CA ASN A 281 -8.90 -0.85 -7.48
C ASN A 281 -9.36 -0.06 -8.73
N VAL A 282 -10.64 -0.12 -9.06
CA VAL A 282 -11.21 0.50 -10.26
C VAL A 282 -10.99 2.02 -10.28
N GLY A 283 -11.19 2.69 -9.14
CA GLY A 283 -11.05 4.15 -9.08
C GLY A 283 -9.59 4.59 -9.20
N LEU A 284 -8.66 3.88 -8.56
CA LEU A 284 -7.22 4.17 -8.70
C LEU A 284 -6.73 3.89 -10.13
N PHE A 285 -7.17 2.79 -10.74
CA PHE A 285 -6.84 2.45 -12.12
C PHE A 285 -7.31 3.52 -13.12
N VAL A 286 -8.55 3.99 -12.97
CA VAL A 286 -9.08 5.10 -13.79
C VAL A 286 -8.28 6.39 -13.54
N CYS A 287 -7.86 6.67 -12.31
CA CYS A 287 -7.01 7.84 -12.00
C CYS A 287 -5.62 7.74 -12.65
N VAL A 288 -5.02 6.56 -12.71
CA VAL A 288 -3.75 6.33 -13.43
C VAL A 288 -3.93 6.63 -14.93
N ILE A 289 -4.97 6.07 -15.56
CA ILE A 289 -5.28 6.31 -16.98
C ILE A 289 -5.54 7.80 -17.23
N ALA A 290 -6.36 8.44 -16.39
CA ALA A 290 -6.68 9.85 -16.51
C ALA A 290 -5.44 10.74 -16.36
N GLY A 291 -4.55 10.44 -15.41
CA GLY A 291 -3.29 11.16 -15.23
C GLY A 291 -2.35 11.03 -16.42
N LEU A 292 -2.20 9.82 -16.97
CA LEU A 292 -1.38 9.58 -18.16
C LEU A 292 -1.97 10.29 -19.40
N ALA A 293 -3.29 10.23 -19.59
CA ALA A 293 -3.98 10.90 -20.70
C ALA A 293 -3.93 12.44 -20.58
N LEU A 294 -4.08 12.98 -19.36
CA LEU A 294 -3.95 14.41 -19.13
C LEU A 294 -2.51 14.90 -19.37
N GLY A 295 -1.52 14.08 -18.96
CA GLY A 295 -0.11 14.37 -19.22
C GLY A 295 0.23 14.37 -20.71
N THR A 296 -0.28 13.41 -21.49
CA THR A 296 -0.09 13.41 -22.95
C THR A 296 -0.84 14.55 -23.63
N LEU A 297 -2.00 14.98 -23.12
CA LEU A 297 -2.70 16.15 -23.66
C LEU A 297 -1.88 17.43 -23.47
N MET A 298 -1.27 17.61 -22.30
CA MET A 298 -0.46 18.80 -21.98
C MET A 298 0.88 18.84 -22.71
N PHE A 299 1.62 17.71 -22.74
CA PHE A 299 2.98 17.65 -23.29
C PHE A 299 3.08 16.93 -24.64
N GLY A 300 1.94 16.55 -25.23
CA GLY A 300 1.88 15.75 -26.45
C GLY A 300 2.57 16.40 -27.64
N HIS A 301 2.54 17.73 -27.74
CA HIS A 301 3.24 18.45 -28.81
C HIS A 301 4.77 18.34 -28.72
N ILE A 302 5.32 18.06 -27.54
CA ILE A 302 6.75 17.83 -27.30
C ILE A 302 7.09 16.35 -27.51
N LEU A 303 6.18 15.47 -27.08
CA LEU A 303 6.33 14.01 -27.11
C LEU A 303 6.03 13.38 -28.48
N ALA A 304 5.26 14.04 -29.36
CA ALA A 304 4.93 13.55 -30.70
C ALA A 304 6.16 13.38 -31.62
N ALA A 305 7.34 13.86 -31.20
CA ALA A 305 8.62 13.61 -31.86
C ALA A 305 9.22 12.23 -31.50
N GLU A 306 8.69 11.52 -30.50
CA GLU A 306 9.12 10.17 -30.11
C GLU A 306 8.00 9.15 -30.38
N PRO A 307 8.26 8.07 -31.13
CA PRO A 307 7.32 6.97 -31.29
C PRO A 307 7.20 6.24 -29.94
N SER A 308 6.10 6.47 -29.23
CA SER A 308 5.85 5.78 -27.97
C SER A 308 5.43 4.33 -28.23
N PHE A 309 6.22 3.43 -27.66
CA PHE A 309 6.02 2.00 -27.43
C PHE A 309 4.54 1.55 -27.46
N GLY A 310 4.19 0.84 -28.53
CA GLY A 310 2.83 0.37 -28.81
C GLY A 310 2.64 -0.30 -30.17
N ASP A 311 3.69 -0.40 -31.01
CA ASP A 311 3.66 -1.18 -32.24
C ASP A 311 4.92 -2.05 -32.34
N GLU A 312 4.96 -3.11 -31.55
CA GLU A 312 5.80 -4.29 -31.85
C GLU A 312 4.87 -5.38 -32.38
N GLY A 313 4.37 -5.14 -33.59
CA GLY A 313 3.66 -6.10 -34.43
C GLY A 313 4.47 -6.43 -35.69
N GLN A 314 5.81 -6.47 -35.61
CA GLN A 314 6.66 -6.89 -36.73
C GLN A 314 6.79 -8.43 -36.74
N GLY A 315 5.75 -9.10 -37.23
CA GLY A 315 5.84 -10.47 -37.73
C GLY A 315 6.53 -10.48 -39.09
N HIS A 316 7.73 -11.06 -39.14
CA HIS A 316 8.51 -11.28 -40.35
C HIS A 316 7.84 -12.33 -41.25
N GLY A 317 7.57 -11.99 -42.51
CA GLY A 317 7.10 -12.92 -43.55
C GLY A 317 7.30 -12.31 -44.93
N THR A 318 7.98 -13.04 -45.79
CA THR A 318 8.54 -12.65 -47.08
C THR A 318 7.51 -12.53 -48.20
N ASP A 319 7.94 -11.89 -49.30
CA ASP A 319 7.49 -12.05 -50.70
C ASP A 319 6.47 -11.05 -51.28
N GLY A 320 6.97 -10.23 -52.22
CA GLY A 320 6.29 -10.00 -53.49
C GLY A 320 5.59 -8.65 -53.72
N ASN A 321 6.19 -7.86 -54.63
CA ASN A 321 5.58 -6.89 -55.56
C ASN A 321 5.60 -5.39 -55.18
N PRO A 322 6.20 -4.51 -56.01
CA PRO A 322 6.13 -3.06 -55.88
C PRO A 322 5.09 -2.49 -56.84
N SER A 323 3.96 -2.00 -56.35
CA SER A 323 3.17 -0.98 -57.05
C SER A 323 2.00 -0.50 -56.19
N HIS A 324 1.78 0.83 -56.20
CA HIS A 324 0.65 1.55 -55.60
C HIS A 324 0.68 1.75 -54.07
N PHE A 325 1.25 2.87 -53.62
CA PHE A 325 0.44 4.01 -53.20
C PHE A 325 1.32 5.26 -53.15
N ALA A 326 1.20 6.08 -54.19
CA ALA A 326 1.65 7.45 -54.21
C ALA A 326 0.59 8.35 -53.55
N ALA A 327 1.02 9.55 -53.16
CA ALA A 327 0.24 10.73 -52.82
C ALA A 327 -0.35 10.76 -51.38
N THR A 328 -0.20 11.80 -50.55
CA THR A 328 0.28 13.19 -50.76
C THR A 328 0.32 13.94 -49.43
N HIS A 329 1.29 14.86 -49.30
CA HIS A 329 1.30 16.16 -48.58
C HIS A 329 1.11 16.18 -47.04
N SER A 330 2.13 16.56 -46.25
CA SER A 330 2.79 17.88 -46.09
C SER A 330 2.31 18.59 -44.82
N ALA A 331 3.18 18.63 -43.82
CA ALA A 331 3.30 19.76 -42.90
C ALA A 331 4.76 19.86 -42.46
N ALA A 332 5.58 20.41 -43.35
CA ALA A 332 6.89 20.94 -43.01
C ALA A 332 6.66 22.21 -42.17
N ALA A 333 6.99 22.16 -40.88
CA ALA A 333 7.17 23.35 -40.07
C ALA A 333 8.67 23.69 -40.04
N ASN A 334 8.99 24.64 -40.91
CA ASN A 334 10.14 25.52 -40.94
C ASN A 334 10.92 25.67 -39.61
N GLY A 335 12.22 25.41 -39.70
CA GLY A 335 13.24 25.87 -38.77
C GLY A 335 14.57 25.90 -39.52
N GLY A 336 14.68 26.82 -40.48
CA GLY A 336 15.78 26.89 -41.43
C GLY A 336 17.15 27.11 -40.78
N CYS A 337 18.08 26.21 -41.06
CA CYS A 337 19.49 26.56 -41.18
C CYS A 337 19.72 26.97 -42.64
N GLY A 338 19.57 28.27 -42.92
CA GLY A 338 19.96 28.84 -44.20
C GLY A 338 21.44 29.18 -44.20
N CYS A 339 22.26 28.36 -44.84
CA CYS A 339 23.55 28.80 -45.38
C CYS A 339 23.30 29.20 -46.84
N SER A 340 23.26 30.51 -47.11
CA SER A 340 23.38 31.05 -48.46
C SER A 340 24.76 31.71 -48.60
N SER A 341 25.31 31.49 -49.78
CA SER A 341 26.69 31.64 -50.25
C SER A 341 27.39 32.95 -49.95
#